data_AF-A0A9Q8Q711-F1
#
_entry.id   AF-A0A9Q8Q711-F1
#
_cell.length_a   1.000
_cell.length_b   1.000
_cell.length_c   1.000
_cell.angle_alpha   90.00
_cell.angle_beta   90.00
_cell.angle_gamma   90.00
#
_symmetry.space_group_name_H-M   'P 1'
#
loop_
_entity.id
_entity.type
_entity.pdbx_description
1 polymer ?
#
loop_
_entity_poly.entity_id
_entity_poly.type
_entity_poly.pdbx_seq_one_letter_code
_entity_poly.pdbx_strand_id
1 'polypeptide(L)'
;MSSFVRQLNKYSFYKVASSLNDGSLSSGSTMSEFKHPHFRLGGEGELYKICRKAPAPKHPRAMDSFTQSQGISIISENLTATQDQIRNIERTHANEARTNKLLVEEVLALQKMLKAQTEAQHEILNYLSPFTYDGRHNNPRRGTRRKLQP
;
A
#
# COMPACT_ATOMS: atom_id res chain seq x y z
N MET A 1 0.05 -27.50 -45.96
CA MET A 1 -0.67 -26.50 -46.80
C MET A 1 -1.71 -25.66 -46.04
N SER A 2 -2.48 -26.23 -45.09
CA SER A 2 -3.55 -25.51 -44.37
C SER A 2 -3.10 -24.24 -43.62
N SER A 3 -1.92 -24.26 -42.97
CA SER A 3 -1.39 -23.11 -42.21
C SER A 3 -1.10 -21.89 -43.10
N PHE A 4 -0.52 -22.12 -44.28
CA PHE A 4 -0.20 -21.06 -45.24
C PHE A 4 -1.48 -20.38 -45.77
N VAL A 5 -2.48 -21.17 -46.17
CA VAL A 5 -3.78 -20.63 -46.62
C VAL A 5 -4.47 -19.86 -45.49
N ARG A 6 -4.36 -20.32 -44.24
CA ARG A 6 -4.87 -19.58 -43.08
C ARG A 6 -4.18 -18.23 -42.91
N GLN A 7 -2.88 -18.15 -43.21
CA GLN A 7 -2.16 -16.88 -43.19
C GLN A 7 -2.67 -15.96 -44.29
N LEU A 8 -2.81 -16.43 -45.53
CA LEU A 8 -3.41 -15.67 -46.63
C LEU A 8 -4.79 -15.10 -46.25
N ASN A 9 -5.66 -15.92 -45.67
CA ASN A 9 -6.99 -15.50 -45.23
C ASN A 9 -6.97 -14.41 -44.13
N LYS A 10 -6.01 -14.46 -43.21
CA LYS A 10 -5.83 -13.44 -42.17
C LYS A 10 -5.45 -12.07 -42.74
N TYR A 11 -4.85 -12.03 -43.93
CA TYR A 11 -4.43 -10.82 -44.62
C TYR A 11 -5.31 -10.53 -45.85
N SER A 12 -6.53 -11.09 -45.88
CA SER A 12 -7.55 -10.83 -46.91
C SER A 12 -7.16 -11.24 -48.33
N PHE A 13 -6.19 -12.14 -48.50
CA PHE A 13 -5.96 -12.76 -49.80
C PHE A 13 -7.11 -13.71 -50.12
N TYR A 14 -7.58 -13.68 -51.36
CA TYR A 14 -8.66 -14.54 -51.83
C TYR A 14 -8.17 -15.44 -52.96
N LYS A 15 -8.72 -16.65 -52.99
CA LYS A 15 -8.43 -17.63 -54.04
C LYS A 15 -9.09 -17.16 -55.34
N VAL A 16 -8.31 -17.06 -56.41
CA VAL A 16 -8.79 -16.75 -57.75
C VAL A 16 -8.85 -18.04 -58.54
N ALA A 17 -9.97 -18.27 -59.23
CA ALA A 17 -10.05 -19.36 -60.19
C ALA A 17 -9.25 -18.97 -61.43
N SER A 18 -8.32 -19.83 -61.86
CA SER A 18 -7.59 -19.63 -63.11
C SER A 18 -8.62 -19.57 -64.24
N SER A 19 -8.83 -18.39 -64.81
CA SER A 19 -9.63 -18.24 -66.02
C SER A 19 -8.91 -18.99 -67.15
N LEU A 20 -9.58 -20.00 -67.72
CA LEU A 20 -9.11 -20.91 -68.76
C LEU A 20 -8.78 -20.24 -70.12
N ASN A 21 -8.44 -18.95 -70.16
CA ASN A 21 -8.42 -18.16 -71.40
C ASN A 21 -7.08 -17.52 -71.73
N ASP A 22 -5.97 -18.16 -71.37
CA ASP A 22 -4.71 -17.85 -72.05
C ASP A 22 -4.01 -19.14 -72.44
N GLY A 23 -3.79 -19.30 -73.75
CA GLY A 23 -3.49 -20.55 -74.44
C GLY A 23 -2.07 -21.07 -74.20
N SER A 24 -1.71 -21.35 -72.95
CA SER A 24 -0.48 -22.05 -72.60
C SER A 24 -0.82 -23.39 -71.95
N LEU A 25 -0.77 -24.44 -72.77
CA LEU A 25 -0.72 -25.84 -72.36
C LEU A 25 0.54 -26.05 -71.50
N SER A 26 0.43 -26.10 -70.17
CA SER A 26 1.29 -27.00 -69.38
C SER A 26 0.76 -27.26 -67.96
N SER A 27 0.59 -28.56 -67.69
CA SER A 27 0.90 -29.22 -66.43
C SER A 27 -0.01 -29.00 -65.21
N GLY A 28 -1.02 -29.87 -65.07
CA GLY A 28 -0.92 -30.97 -64.09
C GLY A 28 -0.68 -30.67 -62.61
N SER A 29 -1.00 -29.48 -62.11
CA SER A 29 -0.89 -29.17 -60.67
C SER A 29 -2.14 -28.46 -60.19
N THR A 30 -2.62 -28.80 -59.00
CA THR A 30 -3.72 -28.13 -58.28
C THR A 30 -3.30 -26.73 -57.81
N MET A 31 -2.84 -25.91 -58.77
CA MET A 31 -2.29 -24.58 -58.59
C MET A 31 -3.42 -23.63 -58.18
N SER A 32 -3.50 -23.32 -56.89
CA SER A 32 -4.43 -22.32 -56.37
C SER A 32 -3.76 -20.95 -56.38
N GLU A 33 -4.24 -20.04 -57.23
CA GLU A 33 -3.78 -18.66 -57.26
C GLU A 33 -4.47 -17.84 -56.17
N PHE A 34 -3.73 -16.95 -55.49
CA PHE A 34 -4.26 -16.04 -54.47
C PHE A 34 -3.87 -14.60 -54.80
N LYS A 35 -4.81 -13.67 -54.72
CA LYS A 35 -4.58 -12.24 -55.02
C LYS A 35 -4.97 -11.34 -53.86
N HIS A 36 -4.31 -10.17 -53.80
CA HIS A 36 -4.65 -9.05 -52.94
C HIS A 36 -4.40 -7.72 -53.70
N PRO A 37 -5.29 -6.73 -53.67
CA PRO A 37 -5.17 -5.51 -54.49
C PRO A 37 -3.86 -4.74 -54.29
N HIS A 38 -3.36 -4.72 -53.05
CA HIS A 38 -2.13 -4.04 -52.63
C HIS A 38 -0.87 -4.94 -52.63
N PHE A 39 -0.97 -6.18 -53.13
CA PHE A 39 0.17 -7.08 -53.27
C PHE A 39 0.55 -7.19 -54.75
N ARG A 40 1.52 -6.38 -55.20
CA ARG A 40 1.95 -6.28 -56.61
C ARG A 40 3.48 -6.28 -56.70
N LEU A 41 4.01 -6.77 -57.81
CA LEU A 41 5.44 -6.75 -58.10
C LEU A 41 5.94 -5.29 -58.17
N GLY A 42 7.00 -4.95 -57.42
CA GLY A 42 7.54 -3.58 -57.32
C GLY A 42 6.73 -2.62 -56.43
N GLY A 43 5.69 -3.10 -55.75
CA GLY A 43 4.80 -2.29 -54.90
C GLY A 43 5.07 -2.41 -53.39
N GLU A 44 6.33 -2.47 -52.96
CA GLU A 44 6.69 -2.66 -51.54
C GLU A 44 6.08 -1.60 -50.61
N GLY A 45 5.98 -0.37 -51.12
CA GLY A 45 5.39 0.76 -50.40
C GLY A 45 3.90 0.57 -50.08
N GLU A 46 3.17 -0.36 -50.70
CA GLU A 46 1.73 -0.56 -50.45
C GLU A 46 1.46 -1.70 -49.46
N LEU A 47 2.49 -2.45 -49.06
CA LEU A 47 2.36 -3.60 -48.17
C LEU A 47 1.81 -3.23 -46.79
N TYR A 48 2.03 -1.99 -46.33
CA TYR A 48 1.47 -1.51 -45.06
C TYR A 48 -0.07 -1.50 -45.04
N LYS A 49 -0.72 -1.48 -46.21
CA LYS A 49 -2.19 -1.55 -46.33
C LYS A 49 -2.72 -2.97 -46.14
N ILE A 50 -1.86 -3.97 -46.14
CA ILE A 50 -2.22 -5.37 -45.93
C ILE A 50 -2.17 -5.69 -44.43
N CYS A 51 -3.22 -5.30 -43.72
CA CYS A 51 -3.32 -5.53 -42.28
C CYS A 51 -3.95 -6.87 -41.93
N ARG A 52 -3.48 -7.46 -40.83
CA ARG A 52 -4.07 -8.67 -40.27
C ARG A 52 -5.48 -8.36 -39.75
N LYS A 53 -6.46 -9.17 -40.15
CA LYS A 53 -7.82 -9.12 -39.58
C LYS A 53 -7.75 -9.27 -38.05
N ALA A 54 -8.32 -8.30 -37.32
CA ALA A 54 -8.42 -8.36 -35.88
C ALA A 54 -9.12 -9.66 -35.46
N PRO A 55 -8.69 -10.33 -34.38
CA PRO A 55 -9.43 -11.47 -33.84
C PRO A 55 -10.86 -11.02 -33.54
N ALA A 56 -11.85 -11.74 -34.07
CA ALA A 56 -13.24 -11.47 -33.71
C ALA A 56 -13.35 -11.54 -32.17
N PRO A 57 -14.02 -10.57 -31.51
CA PRO A 57 -14.29 -10.64 -30.08
C PRO A 57 -15.02 -11.96 -29.83
N LYS A 58 -14.40 -12.86 -29.07
CA LYS A 58 -15.03 -14.11 -28.70
C LYS A 58 -16.15 -13.78 -27.73
N HIS A 59 -17.39 -13.82 -28.22
CA HIS A 59 -18.57 -13.76 -27.36
C HIS A 59 -18.46 -14.89 -26.31
N PRO A 60 -18.51 -14.60 -25.01
CA PRO A 60 -18.44 -15.64 -24.00
C PRO A 60 -19.69 -16.50 -24.10
N ARG A 61 -19.49 -17.82 -24.19
CA ARG A 61 -20.53 -18.84 -24.16
C ARG A 61 -20.74 -19.23 -22.70
N ALA A 62 -21.92 -18.96 -22.13
CA ALA A 62 -22.67 -19.71 -21.11
C ALA A 62 -21.92 -20.63 -20.10
N MET A 63 -20.70 -20.29 -19.69
CA MET A 63 -19.94 -20.86 -18.56
C MET A 63 -19.84 -19.85 -17.40
N ASP A 64 -20.40 -18.65 -17.58
CA ASP A 64 -20.22 -17.52 -16.67
C ASP A 64 -21.09 -17.61 -15.42
N SER A 65 -22.20 -18.35 -15.39
CA SER A 65 -23.09 -18.37 -14.21
C SER A 65 -22.53 -19.15 -13.01
N PHE A 66 -21.75 -20.21 -13.25
CA PHE A 66 -21.20 -21.07 -12.18
C PHE A 66 -19.87 -20.53 -11.62
N THR A 67 -19.06 -19.86 -12.45
CA THR A 67 -17.79 -19.24 -12.02
C THR A 67 -18.05 -17.87 -11.38
N GLN A 68 -19.06 -17.13 -11.85
CA GLN A 68 -19.45 -15.85 -11.25
C GLN A 68 -20.08 -16.04 -9.87
N SER A 69 -20.88 -17.09 -9.64
CA SER A 69 -21.45 -17.38 -8.33
C SER A 69 -20.40 -17.73 -7.28
N GLN A 70 -19.37 -18.53 -7.64
CA GLN A 70 -18.23 -18.80 -6.77
C GLN A 70 -17.42 -17.53 -6.48
N GLY A 71 -17.18 -16.68 -7.49
CA GLY A 71 -16.49 -15.41 -7.31
C GLY A 71 -17.22 -14.47 -6.34
N ILE A 72 -18.55 -14.38 -6.43
CA ILE A 72 -19.38 -13.60 -5.52
C ILE A 72 -19.30 -14.14 -4.08
N SER A 73 -19.29 -15.46 -3.90
CA SER A 73 -19.16 -16.09 -2.58
C SER A 73 -17.83 -15.71 -1.91
N ILE A 74 -16.71 -15.81 -2.63
CA ILE A 74 -15.38 -15.47 -2.11
C ILE A 74 -15.29 -13.97 -1.75
N ILE A 75 -15.86 -13.10 -2.59
CA ILE A 75 -15.90 -11.67 -2.31
C ILE A 75 -16.73 -11.38 -1.06
N SER A 76 -17.86 -12.07 -0.88
CA SER A 76 -18.71 -11.90 0.31
C SER A 76 -18.02 -12.35 1.60
N GLU A 77 -17.25 -13.44 1.54
CA GLU A 77 -16.46 -13.95 2.66
C GLU A 77 -15.35 -12.96 3.02
N ASN A 78 -14.60 -12.49 2.02
CA ASN A 78 -13.55 -11.49 2.22
C ASN A 78 -14.11 -10.17 2.77
N LEU A 79 -15.27 -9.73 2.30
CA LEU A 79 -15.95 -8.54 2.81
C LEU A 79 -16.32 -8.71 4.28
N THR A 80 -16.87 -9.87 4.65
CA THR A 80 -17.23 -10.18 6.03
C THR A 80 -15.99 -10.23 6.93
N ALA A 81 -14.93 -10.91 6.48
CA ALA A 81 -13.66 -10.97 7.20
C ALA A 81 -13.04 -9.57 7.39
N THR A 82 -13.12 -8.71 6.38
CA THR A 82 -12.63 -7.32 6.47
C THR A 82 -13.47 -6.50 7.46
N GLN A 83 -14.80 -6.67 7.46
CA GLN A 83 -15.68 -6.01 8.42
C GLN A 83 -15.36 -6.43 9.87
N ASP A 84 -15.08 -7.71 10.10
CA ASP A 84 -14.70 -8.18 11.44
C ASP A 84 -13.31 -7.70 11.86
N GLN A 85 -12.36 -7.60 10.92
CA GLN A 85 -11.06 -6.97 11.18
C GLN A 85 -11.20 -5.50 11.58
N ILE A 86 -12.04 -4.73 10.88
CA ILE A 86 -12.31 -3.32 11.22
C ILE A 86 -12.89 -3.21 12.64
N ARG A 87 -13.89 -4.02 12.98
CA ARG A 87 -14.48 -4.03 14.33
C ARG A 87 -13.46 -4.37 15.42
N ASN A 88 -12.54 -5.30 15.14
CA ASN A 88 -11.48 -5.64 16.08
C ASN A 88 -10.52 -4.45 16.30
N ILE A 89 -10.10 -3.80 15.21
CA ILE A 89 -9.23 -2.61 15.28
C ILE A 89 -9.91 -1.48 16.05
N GLU A 90 -11.19 -1.22 15.79
CA GLU A 90 -11.96 -0.20 16.52
C GLU A 90 -11.99 -0.51 18.03
N ARG A 91 -12.17 -1.78 18.39
CA ARG A 91 -12.20 -2.22 19.79
C ARG A 91 -10.84 -2.06 20.47
N THR A 92 -9.75 -2.46 19.81
CA THR A 92 -8.39 -2.31 20.37
C THR A 92 -8.02 -0.85 20.51
N HIS A 93 -8.30 -0.03 19.48
CA HIS A 93 -8.06 1.40 19.51
C HIS A 93 -8.85 2.10 20.64
N ALA A 94 -10.11 1.73 20.84
CA ALA A 94 -10.92 2.25 21.95
C ALA A 94 -10.37 1.84 23.33
N ASN A 95 -9.77 0.65 23.45
CA ASN A 95 -9.10 0.23 24.68
C ASN A 95 -7.83 1.05 24.94
N GLU A 96 -6.99 1.19 23.92
CA GLU A 96 -5.73 1.95 23.99
C GLU A 96 -5.96 3.43 24.30
N ALA A 97 -6.96 4.05 23.68
CA ALA A 97 -7.33 5.43 23.96
C ALA A 97 -7.74 5.61 25.43
N ARG A 98 -8.48 4.65 25.99
CA ARG A 98 -8.87 4.66 27.42
C ARG A 98 -7.67 4.49 28.33
N THR A 99 -6.77 3.54 28.05
CA THR A 99 -5.57 3.33 28.87
C THR A 99 -4.64 4.54 28.82
N ASN A 100 -4.46 5.15 27.65
CA ASN A 100 -3.65 6.36 27.51
C ASN A 100 -4.22 7.52 28.33
N LYS A 101 -5.54 7.69 28.34
CA LYS A 101 -6.18 8.71 29.17
C LYS A 101 -5.90 8.49 30.67
N LEU A 102 -6.04 7.24 31.14
CA LEU A 102 -5.75 6.89 32.54
C LEU A 102 -4.27 7.13 32.89
N LEU A 103 -3.35 6.75 31.99
CA LEU A 103 -1.91 6.98 32.21
C LEU A 103 -1.58 8.48 32.31
N VAL A 104 -2.21 9.32 31.49
CA VAL A 104 -2.04 10.77 31.56
C VAL A 104 -2.56 11.32 32.90
N GLU A 105 -3.73 10.86 33.34
CA GLU A 105 -4.29 11.25 34.65
C GLU A 105 -3.37 10.86 35.81
N GLU A 106 -2.83 9.65 35.81
CA GLU A 106 -1.86 9.18 36.82
C GLU A 106 -0.55 9.97 36.80
N VAL A 107 0.00 10.27 35.62
CA VAL A 107 1.21 11.09 35.50
C VAL A 107 0.98 12.49 36.08
N LEU A 108 -0.17 13.10 35.80
CA LEU A 108 -0.52 14.41 36.37
C LEU A 108 -0.68 14.34 37.90
N ALA A 109 -1.28 13.27 38.42
CA ALA A 109 -1.41 13.06 39.86
C ALA A 109 -0.03 12.93 40.54
N LEU A 110 0.88 12.15 39.95
CA LEU A 110 2.25 11.99 40.44
C LEU A 110 3.04 13.30 40.38
N GLN A 111 2.91 14.08 39.30
CA GLN A 111 3.53 15.40 39.20
C GLN A 111 3.05 16.34 40.31
N LYS A 112 1.75 16.31 40.62
CA LYS A 112 1.19 17.11 41.72
C LYS A 112 1.74 16.66 43.07
N MET A 113 1.84 15.36 43.32
CA MET A 113 2.41 14.82 44.56
C MET A 113 3.89 15.20 44.71
N LEU A 114 4.69 15.09 43.64
CA LEU A 114 6.10 15.47 43.64
C LEU A 114 6.30 16.96 43.94
N LYS A 115 5.43 17.81 43.37
CA LYS A 115 5.46 19.25 43.65
C LYS A 115 5.16 19.53 45.12
N ALA A 116 4.11 18.93 45.67
CA ALA A 116 3.77 19.05 47.09
C ALA A 116 4.91 18.55 47.99
N GLN A 117 5.58 17.46 47.61
CA GLN A 117 6.74 16.94 48.34
C GLN A 117 7.91 17.94 48.32
N THR A 118 8.17 18.59 47.17
CA THR A 118 9.25 19.58 47.02
C THR A 118 8.97 20.85 47.83
N GLU A 119 7.70 21.28 47.88
CA GLU A 119 7.23 22.39 48.71
C GLU A 119 7.43 22.08 50.20
N ALA A 120 6.99 20.90 50.66
CA ALA A 120 7.21 20.47 52.04
C ALA A 120 8.71 20.36 52.41
N GLN A 121 9.55 19.86 51.48
CA GLN A 121 11.00 19.84 51.68
C GLN A 121 11.59 21.24 51.79
N HIS A 122 11.15 22.18 50.95
CA HIS A 122 11.57 23.58 51.06
C HIS A 122 11.17 24.20 52.40
N GLU A 123 9.95 23.95 52.86
CA GLU A 123 9.51 24.41 54.18
C GLU A 123 10.41 23.84 55.28
N ILE A 124 10.67 22.53 55.29
CA ILE A 124 11.57 21.89 56.26
C ILE A 124 12.96 22.52 56.22
N LEU A 125 13.54 22.72 55.03
CA LEU A 125 14.85 23.36 54.88
C LEU A 125 14.85 24.80 55.38
N ASN A 126 13.79 25.56 55.13
CA ASN A 126 13.64 26.92 55.64
C ASN A 126 13.56 26.94 57.17
N TYR A 127 12.84 26.00 57.79
CA TYR A 127 12.79 25.86 59.27
C TYR A 127 14.13 25.42 59.86
N LEU A 128 14.91 24.60 59.15
CA LEU A 128 16.21 24.10 59.60
C LEU A 128 17.37 25.07 59.33
N SER A 129 17.25 25.97 58.35
CA SER A 129 18.31 26.92 57.95
C SER A 129 18.85 27.80 59.10
N PRO A 130 18.02 28.32 60.02
CA PRO A 130 18.52 29.05 61.20
C PRO A 130 19.38 28.20 62.13
N PHE A 131 19.10 26.90 62.27
CA PHE A 131 19.84 26.00 63.16
C PHE A 131 21.17 25.53 62.57
N THR A 132 21.30 25.54 61.24
CA THR A 132 22.52 25.07 60.55
C THR A 132 23.56 26.17 60.36
N TYR A 133 23.17 27.45 60.35
CA TYR A 133 24.09 28.59 60.24
C TYR A 133 24.74 29.00 61.59
N ASP A 134 24.10 28.72 62.73
CA ASP A 134 24.59 29.13 64.06
C ASP A 134 25.59 28.12 64.70
N GLY A 135 25.88 27.00 64.03
CA GLY A 135 26.77 25.95 64.55
C GLY A 135 28.28 26.25 64.51
N ARG A 136 28.71 27.40 63.96
CA ARG A 136 30.15 27.73 63.81
C ARG A 136 30.59 29.12 64.28
N HIS A 137 29.70 29.97 64.79
CA HIS A 137 30.10 31.34 65.13
C HIS A 137 29.56 31.92 66.44
N ASN A 138 29.47 31.12 67.49
CA ASN A 138 29.32 31.64 68.85
C ASN A 138 30.42 31.07 69.76
N ASN A 139 31.62 31.63 69.63
CA ASN A 139 32.67 31.53 70.64
C ASN A 139 32.46 32.68 71.65
N PRO A 140 31.92 32.46 72.86
CA PRO A 140 31.89 33.48 73.88
C PRO A 140 33.26 33.50 74.59
N ARG A 141 34.33 33.77 73.83
CA ARG A 141 35.54 34.36 74.43
C ARG A 141 35.33 35.87 74.57
N ARG A 142 34.29 36.25 75.34
CA ARG A 142 34.20 37.60 75.91
C ARG A 142 34.82 37.55 77.29
N GLY A 143 36.01 38.14 77.39
CA GLY A 143 36.80 38.21 78.60
C GLY A 143 36.04 38.89 79.73
N THR A 144 35.96 38.21 80.87
CA THR A 144 35.74 38.83 82.17
C THR A 144 37.07 38.86 82.91
N ARG A 145 37.77 40.01 82.78
CA ARG A 145 38.84 40.40 83.71
C ARG A 145 38.24 40.48 85.12
N ARG A 146 38.45 39.46 85.95
CA ARG A 146 38.22 39.57 87.39
C ARG A 146 39.37 40.40 87.97
N LYS A 147 39.08 41.62 88.45
CA LYS A 147 40.00 42.39 89.28
C LYS A 147 40.05 41.77 90.68
N LEU A 148 41.26 41.60 91.20
CA LEU A 148 41.56 41.18 92.57
C LEU A 148 41.24 42.31 93.56
N GLN A 149 40.57 41.91 94.66
CA GLN A 149 40.67 42.33 96.07
C GLN A 149 40.64 43.83 96.46
N PRO A 150 40.11 44.12 97.66
CA PRO A 150 40.91 44.01 98.90
C PRO A 150 40.55 42.81 99.78
#